data_AF-A0A3C0BG05-F1
#
_entry.id   AF-A0A3C0BG05-F1
#
_cell.length_a   1.000
_cell.length_b   1.000
_cell.length_c   1.000
_cell.angle_alpha   90.00
_cell.angle_beta   90.00
_cell.angle_gamma   90.00
#
_symmetry.space_group_name_H-M   'P 1'
#
loop_
_entity.id
_entity.type
_entity.pdbx_description
1 polymer ?
#
loop_
_entity_poly.entity_id
_entity_poly.type
_entity_poly.pdbx_seq_one_letter_code
_entity_poly.pdbx_strand_id
1 'polypeptide(L)'
;MYNYFKDLNEVIFICVQDFMMECEVMIERESTGLKPGFARIKKRMELFIRYFTQYPDIFELFYAERMNDTSSRQPTSSMIYLFTDKIIEEDVDKLLKDQTISQSRAKNLRLSLKNSVIGLLLFYNNRMQPNNYQKFLEIATQQIDICCGVVSKSND
;
A
#
# COMPACT_ATOMS: atom_id res chain seq x y z
N MET A 1 -32.49 0.07 -7.33
CA MET A 1 -31.04 0.34 -7.44
C MET A 1 -30.66 1.32 -8.56
N TYR A 2 -31.48 1.55 -9.60
CA TYR A 2 -31.14 2.45 -10.71
C TYR A 2 -31.28 3.97 -10.47
N ASN A 3 -31.69 4.41 -9.27
CA ASN A 3 -32.01 5.82 -8.98
C ASN A 3 -31.08 6.53 -7.98
N TYR A 4 -29.99 5.89 -7.52
CA TYR A 4 -29.12 6.50 -6.49
C TYR A 4 -27.75 6.98 -7.00
N PHE A 5 -27.33 6.59 -8.21
CA PHE A 5 -26.05 7.02 -8.77
C PHE A 5 -26.25 7.55 -10.19
N LYS A 6 -25.79 8.77 -10.43
CA LYS A 6 -25.91 9.44 -11.74
C LYS A 6 -24.81 9.03 -12.71
N ASP A 7 -23.71 8.46 -12.21
CA ASP A 7 -22.53 8.07 -12.98
C ASP A 7 -21.86 6.83 -12.38
N LEU A 8 -21.51 5.84 -13.21
CA LEU A 8 -20.72 4.66 -12.83
C LEU A 8 -19.39 5.06 -12.15
N ASN A 9 -18.84 6.22 -12.52
CA ASN A 9 -17.60 6.75 -11.95
C ASN A 9 -17.75 7.17 -10.49
N GLU A 10 -18.93 7.68 -10.11
CA GLU A 10 -19.24 8.07 -8.73
C GLU A 10 -19.33 6.82 -7.84
N VAL A 11 -19.89 5.74 -8.37
CA VAL A 11 -19.92 4.44 -7.68
C VAL A 11 -18.50 3.91 -7.46
N ILE A 12 -17.68 3.91 -8.52
CA ILE A 12 -16.27 3.47 -8.44
C ILE A 12 -15.50 4.30 -7.40
N PHE A 13 -15.70 5.61 -7.38
CA PHE A 13 -15.07 6.50 -6.42
C PHE A 13 -15.41 6.16 -4.98
N ILE A 14 -16.71 5.97 -4.68
CA ILE A 14 -17.18 5.62 -3.34
C ILE A 14 -16.63 4.26 -2.93
N CYS A 15 -16.68 3.26 -3.82
CA CYS A 15 -16.09 1.95 -3.56
C CYS A 15 -14.58 2.03 -3.27
N VAL A 16 -13.84 2.89 -3.98
CA VAL A 16 -12.41 3.13 -3.73
C VAL A 16 -12.19 3.74 -2.34
N GLN A 17 -12.99 4.74 -1.98
CA GLN A 17 -12.87 5.39 -0.68
C GLN A 17 -13.21 4.44 0.48
N ASP A 18 -14.31 3.70 0.36
CA ASP A 18 -14.75 2.74 1.38
C ASP A 18 -13.69 1.65 1.58
N PHE A 19 -13.14 1.11 0.48
CA PHE A 19 -12.09 0.10 0.53
C PHE A 19 -10.79 0.63 1.17
N MET A 20 -10.37 1.86 0.83
CA MET A 20 -9.22 2.50 1.47
C MET A 20 -9.47 2.70 2.97
N MET A 21 -10.67 3.14 3.35
CA MET A 21 -11.05 3.34 4.75
C MET A 21 -11.04 2.04 5.54
N GLU A 22 -11.61 0.96 5.00
CA GLU A 22 -11.60 -0.35 5.63
C GLU A 22 -10.17 -0.88 5.82
N CYS A 23 -9.32 -0.72 4.80
CA CYS A 23 -7.91 -1.08 4.86
C CYS A 23 -7.19 -0.29 5.97
N GLU A 24 -7.42 1.03 6.06
CA GLU A 24 -6.85 1.88 7.12
C GLU A 24 -7.30 1.43 8.51
N VAL A 25 -8.60 1.20 8.70
CA VAL A 25 -9.18 0.76 9.98
C VAL A 25 -8.56 -0.58 10.41
N MET A 26 -8.42 -1.52 9.48
CA MET A 26 -7.77 -2.80 9.75
C MET A 26 -6.30 -2.60 10.13
N ILE A 27 -5.55 -1.80 9.36
CA ILE A 27 -4.13 -1.56 9.59
C ILE A 27 -3.90 -0.91 10.95
N GLU A 28 -4.69 0.10 11.32
CA GLU A 28 -4.57 0.74 12.63
C GLU A 28 -4.91 -0.22 13.77
N ARG A 29 -6.02 -0.96 13.65
CA ARG A 29 -6.41 -1.96 14.64
C ARG A 29 -5.32 -3.01 14.87
N GLU A 30 -4.70 -3.51 13.81
CA GLU A 30 -3.74 -4.61 13.88
C GLU A 30 -2.27 -4.18 14.05
N SER A 31 -1.99 -2.89 13.92
CA SER A 31 -0.70 -2.29 14.29
C SER A 31 -0.73 -1.58 15.66
N THR A 32 -1.88 -1.63 16.35
CA THR A 32 -2.05 -1.07 17.69
C THR A 32 -1.01 -1.67 18.66
N GLY A 33 -0.40 -0.79 19.47
CA GLY A 33 0.63 -1.16 20.45
C GLY A 33 2.07 -1.15 19.90
N LEU A 34 2.26 -1.04 18.59
CA LEU A 34 3.58 -0.78 18.01
C LEU A 34 3.91 0.71 18.08
N LYS A 35 5.15 1.02 18.44
CA LYS A 35 5.65 2.41 18.41
C LYS A 35 5.90 2.85 16.96
N PRO A 36 5.65 4.13 16.62
CA PRO A 36 6.00 4.67 15.32
C PRO A 36 7.47 4.46 14.96
N GLY A 37 7.74 3.99 13.74
CA GLY A 37 9.08 3.73 13.21
C GLY A 37 9.13 2.52 12.26
N PHE A 38 10.33 2.09 11.87
CA PHE A 38 10.52 1.04 10.84
C PHE A 38 9.78 -0.27 11.12
N ALA A 39 9.75 -0.73 12.38
CA ALA A 39 9.06 -1.97 12.73
C ALA A 39 7.54 -1.88 12.48
N ARG A 40 6.93 -0.72 12.77
CA ARG A 40 5.51 -0.50 12.52
C ARG A 40 5.24 -0.24 11.04
N ILE A 41 6.11 0.48 10.32
CA ILE A 41 6.05 0.58 8.85
C ILE A 41 5.99 -0.80 8.21
N LYS A 42 6.90 -1.69 8.62
CA LYS A 42 6.95 -3.06 8.12
C LYS A 42 5.62 -3.78 8.34
N LYS A 43 5.13 -3.79 9.58
CA LYS A 43 3.87 -4.43 9.94
C LYS A 43 2.68 -3.86 9.16
N ARG A 44 2.59 -2.53 9.04
CA ARG A 44 1.52 -1.85 8.31
C ARG A 44 1.55 -2.22 6.81
N MET A 45 2.74 -2.32 6.21
CA MET A 45 2.85 -2.76 4.82
C MET A 45 2.54 -4.24 4.61
N GLU A 46 2.89 -5.12 5.54
CA GLU A 46 2.47 -6.52 5.50
C GLU A 46 0.94 -6.66 5.57
N LEU A 47 0.30 -5.86 6.43
CA LEU A 47 -1.16 -5.83 6.56
C LEU A 47 -1.82 -5.28 5.28
N PHE A 48 -1.28 -4.20 4.72
CA PHE A 48 -1.71 -3.66 3.43
C PHE A 48 -1.67 -4.75 2.34
N ILE A 49 -0.55 -5.45 2.21
CA ILE A 49 -0.39 -6.54 1.23
C ILE A 49 -1.44 -7.62 1.46
N ARG A 50 -1.59 -8.09 2.71
CA ARG A 50 -2.57 -9.12 3.05
C ARG A 50 -4.00 -8.71 2.71
N TYR A 51 -4.34 -7.44 2.90
CA TYR A 51 -5.65 -6.93 2.53
C TYR A 51 -5.84 -6.97 1.02
N PHE A 52 -4.93 -6.40 0.24
CA PHE A 52 -5.04 -6.38 -1.22
C PHE A 52 -4.96 -7.77 -1.88
N THR A 53 -4.38 -8.79 -1.23
CA THR A 53 -4.45 -10.18 -1.71
C THR A 53 -5.80 -10.86 -1.44
N GLN A 54 -6.59 -10.36 -0.49
CA GLN A 54 -7.94 -10.89 -0.22
C GLN A 54 -8.98 -10.36 -1.22
N TYR A 55 -8.67 -9.24 -1.89
CA TYR A 55 -9.57 -8.54 -2.80
C TYR A 55 -8.89 -8.26 -4.16
N PRO A 56 -8.54 -9.31 -4.93
CA PRO A 56 -7.81 -9.16 -6.20
C PRO A 56 -8.60 -8.37 -7.25
N ASP A 57 -9.93 -8.52 -7.30
CA ASP A 57 -10.78 -7.78 -8.26
C ASP A 57 -10.78 -6.27 -7.96
N ILE A 58 -10.81 -5.90 -6.66
CA ILE A 58 -10.72 -4.50 -6.23
C ILE A 58 -9.32 -3.96 -6.51
N PHE A 59 -8.28 -4.77 -6.30
CA PHE A 59 -6.91 -4.38 -6.65
C PHE A 59 -6.77 -4.05 -8.14
N GLU A 60 -7.40 -4.82 -9.04
CA GLU A 60 -7.37 -4.56 -10.48
C GLU A 60 -8.01 -3.20 -10.82
N LEU A 61 -9.19 -2.92 -10.25
CA LEU A 61 -9.88 -1.64 -10.38
C LEU A 61 -9.05 -0.45 -9.85
N PHE A 62 -8.26 -0.66 -8.80
CA PHE A 62 -7.42 0.37 -8.20
C PHE A 62 -6.15 0.68 -9.00
N TYR A 63 -5.40 -0.36 -9.38
CA TYR A 63 -4.01 -0.20 -9.81
C TYR A 63 -3.73 -0.64 -11.26
N ALA A 64 -4.63 -1.41 -11.89
CA ALA A 64 -4.39 -1.96 -13.23
C ALA A 64 -5.31 -1.37 -14.30
N GLU A 65 -6.56 -1.04 -13.95
CA GLU A 65 -7.51 -0.47 -14.89
C GLU A 65 -7.05 0.93 -15.37
N ARG A 66 -7.06 1.13 -16.70
CA ARG A 66 -6.66 2.41 -17.27
C ARG A 66 -7.75 3.44 -17.07
N MET A 67 -7.39 4.56 -16.44
CA MET A 67 -8.27 5.72 -16.31
C MET A 67 -8.38 6.46 -17.66
N ASN A 68 -9.26 5.99 -18.55
CA ASN A 68 -9.56 6.66 -19.82
C ASN A 68 -10.62 7.76 -19.59
N ASP A 69 -10.20 8.93 -19.07
CA ASP A 69 -10.75 10.29 -19.32
C ASP A 69 -10.29 11.27 -18.22
N THR A 70 -9.77 12.44 -18.63
CA THR A 70 -8.65 13.10 -17.94
C THR A 70 -8.96 14.25 -16.98
N SER A 71 -10.22 14.69 -16.82
CA SER A 71 -10.53 15.88 -15.99
C SER A 71 -11.26 15.60 -14.66
N SER A 72 -12.21 14.65 -14.61
CA SER A 72 -12.99 14.38 -13.38
C SER A 72 -12.36 13.35 -12.43
N ARG A 73 -11.36 12.58 -12.88
CA ARG A 73 -10.78 11.44 -12.13
C ARG A 73 -9.39 11.69 -11.51
N GLN A 74 -8.83 12.89 -11.67
CA GLN A 74 -7.53 13.27 -11.08
C GLN A 74 -7.47 13.12 -9.54
N PRO A 75 -8.52 13.47 -8.77
CA PRO A 75 -8.51 13.29 -7.31
C PRO A 75 -8.38 11.82 -6.91
N THR A 76 -9.12 10.91 -7.58
CA THR A 76 -9.08 9.47 -7.33
C THR A 76 -7.71 8.88 -7.61
N SER A 77 -7.12 9.21 -8.76
CA SER A 77 -5.77 8.76 -9.13
C SER A 77 -4.73 9.20 -8.09
N SER A 78 -4.81 10.47 -7.67
CA SER A 78 -3.91 11.01 -6.64
C SER A 78 -4.08 10.31 -5.29
N MET A 79 -5.32 10.04 -4.88
CA MET A 79 -5.61 9.31 -3.65
C MET A 79 -5.03 7.90 -3.66
N ILE A 80 -5.23 7.15 -4.74
CA ILE A 80 -4.68 5.80 -4.89
C ILE A 80 -3.15 5.83 -4.88
N TYR A 81 -2.53 6.80 -5.58
CA TYR A 81 -1.08 6.96 -5.63
C TYR A 81 -0.45 7.37 -4.28
N LEU A 82 -1.17 8.12 -3.46
CA LEU A 82 -0.69 8.58 -2.16
C LEU A 82 -1.08 7.64 -1.01
N PHE A 83 -1.84 6.58 -1.28
CA PHE A 83 -2.42 5.77 -0.22
C PHE A 83 -1.37 5.10 0.67
N THR A 84 -0.34 4.49 0.07
CA THR A 84 0.77 3.91 0.84
C THR A 84 1.53 4.95 1.66
N ASP A 85 1.63 6.18 1.15
CA ASP A 85 2.32 7.28 1.85
C ASP A 85 1.51 7.67 3.10
N LYS A 86 0.17 7.76 2.97
CA LYS A 86 -0.76 8.00 4.08
C LYS A 86 -0.62 6.94 5.18
N ILE A 87 -0.54 5.66 4.81
CA ILE A 87 -0.43 4.54 5.77
C ILE A 87 0.82 4.63 6.66
N ILE A 88 1.92 5.17 6.15
CA ILE A 88 3.20 5.20 6.86
C ILE A 88 3.58 6.59 7.38
N GLU A 89 2.76 7.61 7.14
CA GLU A 89 3.16 9.01 7.33
C GLU A 89 3.59 9.32 8.77
N GLU A 90 2.80 8.86 9.76
CA GLU A 90 3.12 9.06 11.18
C GLU A 90 4.47 8.44 11.57
N ASP A 91 4.79 7.27 11.02
CA ASP A 91 6.06 6.59 11.26
C ASP A 91 7.23 7.36 10.65
N VAL A 92 7.06 7.82 9.41
CA VAL A 92 8.10 8.56 8.71
C VAL A 92 8.35 9.91 9.37
N ASP A 93 7.30 10.61 9.80
CA ASP A 93 7.37 11.84 10.57
C ASP A 93 8.11 11.64 11.90
N LYS A 94 7.86 10.53 12.61
CA LYS A 94 8.61 10.19 13.82
C LYS A 94 10.09 10.01 13.51
N LEU A 95 10.43 9.24 12.48
CA LEU A 95 11.82 8.98 12.09
C LEU A 95 12.55 10.25 11.66
N LEU A 96 11.86 11.20 11.02
CA LEU A 96 12.40 12.52 10.68
C LEU A 96 12.62 13.39 11.92
N LYS A 97 11.64 13.45 12.82
CA LYS A 97 11.74 14.21 14.09
C LYS A 97 12.88 13.69 14.97
N ASP A 98 13.06 12.38 15.00
CA ASP A 98 14.15 11.72 15.74
C ASP A 98 15.51 11.81 15.01
N GLN A 99 15.55 12.42 13.83
CA GLN A 99 16.74 12.49 12.97
C GLN A 99 17.33 11.10 12.62
N THR A 100 16.51 10.05 12.70
CA THR A 100 16.90 8.68 12.35
C THR A 100 17.10 8.54 10.83
N ILE A 101 16.35 9.33 10.05
CA ILE A 101 16.49 9.42 8.60
C ILE A 101 16.53 10.88 8.15
N SER A 102 17.18 11.13 7.01
CA SER A 102 17.14 12.44 6.35
C SER A 102 15.87 12.62 5.51
N GLN A 103 15.55 13.87 5.13
CA GLN A 103 14.45 14.16 4.20
C GLN A 103 14.59 13.43 2.86
N SER A 104 15.80 13.36 2.32
CA SER A 104 16.10 12.60 1.10
C SER A 104 15.81 11.10 1.28
N ARG A 105 16.22 10.52 2.42
CA ARG A 105 15.94 9.12 2.73
C ARG A 105 14.45 8.85 2.92
N ALA A 106 13.72 9.76 3.56
CA ALA A 106 12.27 9.66 3.75
C ALA A 106 11.51 9.70 2.41
N LYS A 107 11.93 10.55 1.46
CA LYS A 107 11.39 10.57 0.10
C LYS A 107 11.65 9.24 -0.63
N ASN A 108 12.87 8.73 -0.55
CA ASN A 108 13.23 7.46 -1.16
C ASN A 108 12.48 6.28 -0.54
N LEU A 109 12.30 6.26 0.79
CA LEU A 109 11.56 5.23 1.49
C LEU A 109 10.11 5.13 0.99
N ARG A 110 9.40 6.26 0.92
CA ARG A 110 8.01 6.32 0.40
C ARG A 110 7.94 5.78 -1.03
N LEU A 111 8.82 6.27 -1.91
CA LEU A 111 8.84 5.86 -3.32
C LEU A 111 9.18 4.37 -3.48
N SER A 112 10.19 3.88 -2.76
CA SER A 112 10.61 2.48 -2.80
C SER A 112 9.52 1.54 -2.29
N LEU A 113 8.90 1.84 -1.15
CA LEU A 113 7.82 1.01 -0.59
C LEU A 113 6.63 0.96 -1.55
N LYS A 114 6.14 2.12 -1.99
CA LYS A 114 5.01 2.21 -2.92
C LYS A 114 5.23 1.38 -4.17
N ASN A 115 6.34 1.64 -4.88
CA ASN A 115 6.61 0.97 -6.15
C ASN A 115 6.86 -0.53 -5.96
N SER A 116 7.56 -0.93 -4.89
CA SER A 116 7.86 -2.34 -4.64
C SER A 116 6.61 -3.13 -4.26
N VAL A 117 5.82 -2.63 -3.32
CA VAL A 117 4.62 -3.32 -2.80
C VAL A 117 3.57 -3.46 -3.89
N ILE A 118 3.28 -2.37 -4.63
CA ILE A 118 2.32 -2.40 -5.73
C ILE A 118 2.83 -3.31 -6.86
N GLY A 119 4.12 -3.25 -7.20
CA GLY A 119 4.72 -4.13 -8.21
C GLY A 119 4.58 -5.61 -7.86
N LEU A 120 4.84 -5.98 -6.61
CA LEU A 120 4.67 -7.36 -6.14
C LEU A 120 3.21 -7.80 -6.19
N LEU A 121 2.27 -6.95 -5.73
CA LEU A 121 0.84 -7.24 -5.81
C LEU A 121 0.36 -7.37 -7.26
N LEU A 122 0.87 -6.57 -8.19
CA LEU A 122 0.56 -6.68 -9.62
C LEU A 122 0.92 -8.06 -10.17
N PHE A 123 2.12 -8.57 -9.87
CA PHE A 123 2.52 -9.90 -10.32
C PHE A 123 1.76 -11.02 -9.62
N TYR A 124 1.52 -10.89 -8.32
CA TYR A 124 0.82 -11.92 -7.57
C TYR A 124 -0.66 -12.00 -7.96
N ASN A 125 -1.41 -10.90 -7.89
CA ASN A 125 -2.83 -10.89 -8.16
C ASN A 125 -3.15 -11.19 -9.63
N ASN A 126 -2.33 -10.70 -10.58
CA ASN A 126 -2.66 -10.83 -12.01
C ASN A 126 -2.00 -12.03 -12.69
N ARG A 127 -0.94 -12.61 -12.10
CA ARG A 127 -0.16 -13.70 -12.74
C ARG A 127 0.09 -14.88 -11.83
N MET A 128 -0.34 -14.82 -10.57
CA MET A 128 -0.03 -15.84 -9.55
C MET A 128 1.47 -16.10 -9.50
N GLN A 129 2.27 -15.02 -9.52
CA GLN A 129 3.73 -15.09 -9.41
C GLN A 129 4.20 -14.37 -8.14
N PRO A 130 4.76 -15.10 -7.15
CA PRO A 130 4.92 -16.56 -7.11
C PRO A 130 3.57 -17.28 -6.96
N ASN A 131 3.52 -18.56 -7.34
CA ASN A 131 2.28 -19.37 -7.34
C ASN A 131 1.86 -19.88 -5.96
N ASN A 132 2.56 -19.47 -4.92
CA ASN A 132 2.34 -19.88 -3.54
C ASN A 132 2.23 -18.63 -2.67
N TYR A 133 1.13 -18.50 -1.94
CA TYR A 133 0.86 -17.35 -1.08
C TYR A 133 1.92 -17.14 0.01
N GLN A 134 2.38 -18.21 0.66
CA GLN A 134 3.44 -18.07 1.68
C GLN A 134 4.74 -17.60 1.05
N LYS A 135 5.08 -18.12 -0.13
CA LYS A 135 6.27 -17.65 -0.84
C LYS A 135 6.16 -16.18 -1.24
N PHE A 136 4.97 -15.75 -1.66
CA PHE A 136 4.69 -14.35 -1.94
C PHE A 136 4.90 -13.47 -0.70
N LEU A 137 4.35 -13.87 0.45
CA LEU A 137 4.52 -13.15 1.71
C LEU A 137 5.99 -13.05 2.13
N GLU A 138 6.77 -14.13 1.99
CA GLU A 138 8.22 -14.10 2.27
C GLU A 138 8.94 -13.05 1.40
N ILE A 139 8.70 -13.08 0.09
CA ILE A 139 9.32 -12.13 -0.85
C ILE A 139 8.89 -10.69 -0.53
N ALA A 140 7.60 -10.49 -0.24
CA ALA A 140 7.07 -9.19 0.15
C ALA A 140 7.71 -8.66 1.43
N THR A 141 7.81 -9.47 2.48
CA THR A 141 8.45 -9.09 3.74
C THR A 141 9.93 -8.74 3.51
N GLN A 142 10.67 -9.55 2.74
CA GLN A 142 12.07 -9.26 2.40
C GLN A 142 12.22 -7.94 1.64
N GLN A 143 11.33 -7.68 0.68
CA GLN A 143 11.36 -6.45 -0.09
C GLN A 143 11.06 -5.22 0.78
N ILE A 144 10.13 -5.33 1.73
CA ILE A 144 9.84 -4.28 2.71
C ILE A 144 11.06 -4.01 3.60
N ASP A 145 11.74 -5.05 4.06
CA ASP A 145 12.98 -4.94 4.86
C ASP A 145 14.08 -4.20 4.09
N ILE A 146 14.29 -4.55 2.81
CA ILE A 146 15.23 -3.87 1.92
C ILE A 146 14.86 -2.38 1.79
N CYS A 147 13.59 -2.06 1.57
CA CYS A 147 13.13 -0.67 1.46
C CYS A 147 13.40 0.11 2.76
N CYS A 148 13.17 -0.50 3.91
CA CYS A 148 13.44 0.08 5.23
C CYS A 148 14.95 0.21 5.52
N GLY A 149 15.82 -0.46 4.77
CA GLY A 149 17.26 -0.51 5.02
C GLY A 149 17.62 -1.44 6.18
N VAL A 150 16.71 -2.35 6.53
CA VAL A 150 16.96 -3.43 7.48
C VAL A 150 17.55 -4.58 6.67
N VAL A 151 18.84 -4.51 6.35
CA VAL A 151 19.51 -5.64 5.72
C VAL A 151 19.63 -6.74 6.77
N SER A 152 18.77 -7.76 6.71
CA SER A 152 19.02 -9.03 7.36
C SER A 152 20.38 -9.51 6.88
N LYS A 153 21.35 -9.66 7.78
CA LYS A 153 22.59 -10.38 7.48
C LYS A 153 22.18 -11.75 6.95
N SER A 154 22.30 -11.96 5.64
CA SER A 154 22.28 -13.28 5.06
C SER A 154 23.53 -13.98 5.59
N ASN A 155 23.31 -15.02 6.39
CA ASN A 155 24.33 -16.02 6.68
C ASN A 155 24.53 -16.81 5.38
N ASP A 156 25.44 -16.33 4.53
CA ASP A 156 26.12 -17.14 3.53
C ASP A 156 27.59 -17.29 3.95
#